data_AF-A0A351CJB2-F1
#
_entry.id   AF-A0A351CJB2-F1
#
_cell.length_a   1.000
_cell.length_b   1.000
_cell.length_c   1.000
_cell.angle_alpha   90.00
_cell.angle_beta   90.00
_cell.angle_gamma   90.00
#
_symmetry.space_group_name_H-M   'P 1'
#
loop_
_entity.id
_entity.type
_entity.pdbx_description
1 polymer ?
#
loop_
_entity_poly.entity_id
_entity_poly.type
_entity_poly.pdbx_seq_one_letter_code
_entity_poly.pdbx_strand_id
1 'polypeptide(L)'
;DAGTTALLGPIAVPMGIMSGVQGEPWAIGLATAFATSFAHFLIVGTPNNAIVYGLGVYPDTGQRMISPIDFVKYGFVLWLISLAIVWVLGFMVLYNVVGFPEGITETAKAVLLSNPQ
;
A
#
# COMPACT_ATOMS: atom_id res chain seq x y z
N ASP A 1 4.71 5.33 4.69
CA ASP A 1 3.67 4.27 4.65
C ASP A 1 2.51 4.63 5.55
N ALA A 2 2.59 4.41 6.87
CA ALA A 2 1.47 4.64 7.80
C ALA A 2 0.86 6.06 7.72
N GLY A 3 1.68 7.10 7.55
CA GLY A 3 1.17 8.47 7.37
C GLY A 3 0.35 8.66 6.09
N THR A 4 0.78 8.05 4.98
CA THR A 4 0.05 8.08 3.72
C THR A 4 -1.23 7.26 3.81
N THR A 5 -1.21 6.11 4.49
CA THR A 5 -2.42 5.30 4.75
C THR A 5 -3.42 6.07 5.61
N ALA A 6 -2.95 6.76 6.66
CA ALA A 6 -3.80 7.55 7.54
C ALA A 6 -4.40 8.78 6.84
N LEU A 7 -3.74 9.31 5.80
CA LEU A 7 -4.26 10.42 5.00
C LEU A 7 -5.21 9.94 3.89
N LEU A 8 -4.80 8.94 3.12
CA LEU A 8 -5.57 8.45 1.97
C LEU A 8 -6.71 7.52 2.36
N GLY A 9 -6.57 6.74 3.44
CA GLY A 9 -7.59 5.81 3.91
C GLY A 9 -8.93 6.49 4.19
N PRO A 10 -8.98 7.58 4.98
CA PRO A 10 -10.20 8.34 5.24
C PRO A 10 -10.79 9.05 4.01
N ILE A 11 -10.09 9.08 2.87
CA ILE A 11 -10.60 9.66 1.62
C ILE A 11 -11.07 8.55 0.68
N ALA A 12 -10.22 7.56 0.44
CA ALA A 12 -10.46 6.47 -0.51
C ALA A 12 -11.60 5.54 -0.05
N VAL A 13 -11.67 5.23 1.25
CA VAL A 13 -12.71 4.33 1.79
C VAL A 13 -14.11 4.96 1.69
N PRO A 14 -14.35 6.22 2.10
CA PRO A 14 -15.63 6.90 1.87
C PRO A 14 -16.01 7.03 0.41
N MET A 15 -15.06 7.42 -0.45
CA MET A 15 -15.31 7.53 -1.90
C MET A 15 -15.75 6.19 -2.49
N GLY A 16 -15.17 5.11 -1.97
CA GLY A 16 -15.58 3.78 -2.34
C GLY A 16 -17.00 3.42 -1.88
N ILE A 17 -17.32 3.65 -0.60
CA ILE A 17 -18.67 3.46 -0.05
C ILE A 17 -19.72 4.23 -0.90
N MET A 18 -19.30 5.41 -1.39
CA MET A 18 -19.84 6.22 -2.49
C MET A 18 -20.44 5.47 -3.68
N SER A 19 -19.62 4.57 -4.22
CA SER A 19 -19.86 3.85 -5.47
C SER A 19 -21.01 2.84 -5.41
N GLY A 20 -21.39 2.41 -4.20
CA GLY A 20 -22.49 1.47 -3.99
C GLY A 20 -22.21 0.04 -4.45
N VAL A 21 -21.00 -0.28 -4.89
CA VAL A 21 -20.59 -1.64 -5.25
C VAL A 21 -20.44 -2.50 -4.00
N GLN A 22 -20.92 -3.74 -4.05
CA GLN A 22 -20.83 -4.66 -2.91
C GLN A 22 -19.39 -5.06 -2.63
N GLY A 23 -18.98 -4.99 -1.36
CA GLY A 23 -17.62 -5.36 -0.93
C GLY A 23 -16.53 -4.35 -1.30
N GLU A 24 -16.90 -3.24 -1.91
CA GLU A 24 -15.98 -2.21 -2.36
C GLU A 24 -15.18 -1.55 -1.21
N PRO A 25 -15.74 -1.29 0.00
CA PRO A 25 -14.98 -0.71 1.11
C PRO A 25 -13.83 -1.61 1.58
N TRP A 26 -14.00 -2.92 1.44
CA TRP A 26 -12.97 -3.92 1.74
C TRP A 26 -11.89 -3.94 0.65
N ALA A 27 -12.29 -3.85 -0.62
CA ALA A 27 -11.35 -3.81 -1.75
C ALA A 27 -10.51 -2.55 -1.79
N ILE A 28 -11.12 -1.37 -1.65
CA ILE A 28 -10.41 -0.10 -1.69
C ILE A 28 -9.53 0.09 -0.45
N GLY A 29 -9.96 -0.39 0.72
CA GLY A 29 -9.16 -0.35 1.94
C GLY A 29 -7.90 -1.22 1.84
N LEU A 30 -8.04 -2.45 1.36
CA LEU A 30 -6.93 -3.36 1.12
C LEU A 30 -5.96 -2.79 0.07
N ALA A 31 -6.49 -2.31 -1.06
CA ALA A 31 -5.71 -1.69 -2.12
C ALA A 31 -4.90 -0.47 -1.60
N THR A 32 -5.54 0.41 -0.83
CA THR A 32 -4.91 1.60 -0.27
C THR A 32 -3.80 1.21 0.70
N ALA A 33 -4.05 0.26 1.61
CA ALA A 33 -3.04 -0.19 2.57
C ALA A 33 -1.80 -0.78 1.89
N PHE A 34 -1.97 -1.67 0.92
CA PHE A 34 -0.85 -2.26 0.18
C PHE A 34 -0.11 -1.23 -0.68
N ALA A 35 -0.83 -0.38 -1.42
CA ALA A 35 -0.22 0.64 -2.27
C ALA A 35 0.67 1.60 -1.46
N THR A 36 0.21 2.02 -0.28
CA THR A 36 0.98 2.93 0.59
C THR A 36 2.24 2.31 1.20
N SER A 37 2.39 0.98 1.12
CA SER A 37 3.58 0.26 1.61
C SER A 37 4.65 0.05 0.52
N PHE A 38 4.34 0.31 -0.75
CA PHE A 38 5.27 0.06 -1.87
C PHE A 38 6.22 1.22 -2.16
N ALA A 39 6.82 1.78 -1.12
CA ALA A 39 7.76 2.89 -1.21
C ALA A 39 9.20 2.42 -1.54
N HIS A 40 9.38 1.82 -2.72
CA HIS A 40 10.66 1.19 -3.12
C HIS A 40 11.63 2.13 -3.85
N PHE A 41 11.19 3.28 -4.37
CA PHE A 41 11.97 4.06 -5.35
C PHE A 41 13.00 4.99 -4.73
N LEU A 42 12.75 5.42 -3.48
CA LEU A 42 13.52 6.47 -2.83
C LEU A 42 14.04 5.98 -1.49
N ILE A 43 15.23 6.47 -1.15
CA ILE A 43 15.89 6.21 0.14
C ILE A 43 15.01 6.70 1.31
N VAL A 44 14.35 7.85 1.14
CA VAL A 44 13.47 8.46 2.14
C VAL A 44 12.04 7.91 2.13
N GLY A 45 11.76 6.91 1.31
CA GLY A 45 10.42 6.31 1.23
C GLY A 45 10.00 5.62 2.53
N THR A 46 10.93 4.88 3.14
CA THR A 46 10.73 4.20 4.42
C THR A 46 11.98 4.29 5.29
N PRO A 47 11.86 4.18 6.64
CA PRO A 47 13.03 4.13 7.52
C PRO A 47 13.98 2.97 7.18
N ASN A 48 13.44 1.83 6.74
CA ASN A 48 14.25 0.67 6.37
C ASN A 48 15.21 0.97 5.21
N ASN A 49 14.72 1.63 4.14
CA ASN A 49 15.56 2.01 3.00
C ASN A 49 16.67 2.98 3.42
N ALA A 50 16.35 3.94 4.30
CA ALA A 50 17.32 4.90 4.83
C ALA A 50 18.40 4.22 5.69
N ILE A 51 18.03 3.24 6.51
CA ILE A 51 18.97 2.45 7.34
C ILE A 51 19.96 1.69 6.45
N VAL A 52 19.46 0.97 5.44
CA VAL A 52 20.32 0.19 4.53
C VAL A 52 21.25 1.09 3.72
N TYR A 53 20.77 2.26 3.27
CA TYR A 53 21.62 3.23 2.58
C TYR A 53 22.67 3.87 3.50
N GLY A 54 22.32 4.15 4.75
CA GLY A 54 23.23 4.76 5.72
C GLY A 54 24.30 3.81 6.25
N LEU A 55 23.96 2.54 6.44
CA LEU A 55 24.87 1.50 6.95
C LEU A 55 25.59 0.74 5.84
N GLY A 56 25.14 0.86 4.59
CA GLY A 56 25.73 0.20 3.43
C GLY A 56 27.06 0.82 3.00
N VAL A 57 28.10 0.65 3.81
CA VAL A 57 29.47 1.09 3.52
C VAL A 57 30.40 -0.12 3.57
N TYR A 58 31.25 -0.27 2.56
CA TYR A 58 32.24 -1.35 2.55
C TYR A 58 33.26 -1.14 3.68
N PRO A 59 33.50 -2.12 4.56
CA PRO A 59 34.41 -1.98 5.70
C PRO A 59 35.87 -1.79 5.26
N ASP A 60 36.24 -2.33 4.10
CA ASP A 60 37.63 -2.32 3.61
C ASP A 60 37.97 -1.04 2.84
N THR A 61 37.00 -0.45 2.13
CA THR A 61 37.23 0.68 1.21
C THR A 61 36.56 1.98 1.65
N GLY A 62 35.63 1.92 2.62
CA GLY A 62 34.85 3.09 3.07
C GLY A 62 33.89 3.66 2.02
N GLN A 63 33.74 2.99 0.87
CA GLN A 63 32.86 3.43 -0.20
C GLN A 63 31.42 3.00 0.06
N ARG A 64 30.45 3.81 -0.42
CA ARG A 64 29.03 3.46 -0.36
C ARG A 64 28.76 2.24 -1.25
N MET A 65 28.10 1.25 -0.67
CA MET A 65 27.72 0.00 -1.35
C MET A 65 26.58 0.21 -2.34
N ILE A 66 25.73 1.22 -2.11
CA ILE A 66 24.52 1.45 -2.89
C ILE A 66 24.52 2.88 -3.39
N SER A 67 24.31 3.06 -4.69
CA SER A 67 24.10 4.37 -5.29
C SER A 67 22.62 4.77 -5.21
N PRO A 68 22.26 6.05 -5.08
CA PRO A 68 20.86 6.49 -5.12
C PRO A 68 20.09 6.03 -6.36
N ILE A 69 20.77 5.88 -7.50
CA ILE A 69 20.13 5.44 -8.75
C ILE A 69 19.72 3.96 -8.71
N ASP A 70 20.38 3.15 -7.87
CA ASP A 70 20.07 1.73 -7.73
C ASP A 70 18.69 1.55 -7.08
N PHE A 71 18.31 2.41 -6.12
CA PHE A 71 16.97 2.41 -5.54
C PHE A 71 15.89 2.66 -6.58
N VAL A 72 16.13 3.55 -7.54
CA VAL A 72 15.16 3.81 -8.61
C VAL A 72 15.09 2.61 -9.56
N LYS A 73 16.23 2.09 -10.01
CA LYS A 73 16.28 0.99 -10.98
C LYS A 73 15.71 -0.31 -10.44
N TYR A 74 16.17 -0.75 -9.28
CA TYR A 74 15.69 -1.98 -8.65
C TYR A 74 14.34 -1.78 -7.96
N GLY A 75 14.11 -0.61 -7.38
CA GLY A 75 12.81 -0.28 -6.78
C GLY A 75 11.69 -0.27 -7.80
N PHE A 76 11.91 0.24 -9.02
CA PHE A 76 10.94 0.19 -10.11
C PHE A 76 10.52 -1.25 -10.47
N VAL A 77 11.50 -2.15 -10.57
CA VAL A 77 11.24 -3.57 -10.83
C VAL A 77 10.46 -4.21 -9.69
N LEU A 78 10.89 -3.97 -8.43
CA LEU A 78 10.20 -4.50 -7.26
C LEU A 78 8.77 -3.99 -7.14
N TRP A 79 8.54 -2.71 -7.41
CA TRP A 79 7.19 -2.13 -7.40
C TRP A 79 6.28 -2.76 -8.45
N LEU A 80 6.77 -3.00 -9.68
CA LEU A 80 5.99 -3.71 -10.71
C LEU A 80 5.62 -5.12 -10.25
N ILE A 81 6.57 -5.84 -9.62
CA ILE A 81 6.32 -7.16 -9.06
C ILE A 81 5.28 -7.07 -7.93
N SER A 82 5.40 -6.12 -7.01
CA SER A 82 4.43 -5.91 -5.93
C SER A 82 3.04 -5.58 -6.45
N LEU A 83 2.91 -4.77 -7.50
CA LEU A 83 1.63 -4.50 -8.15
C LEU A 83 1.03 -5.76 -8.77
N ALA A 84 1.83 -6.56 -9.48
CA ALA A 84 1.38 -7.83 -10.05
C ALA A 84 0.93 -8.81 -8.95
N ILE A 85 1.66 -8.88 -7.83
CA ILE A 85 1.31 -9.73 -6.69
C ILE A 85 0.00 -9.27 -6.05
N VAL A 86 -0.18 -7.98 -5.79
CA VAL A 86 -1.46 -7.46 -5.25
C VAL A 86 -2.59 -7.73 -6.22
N TRP A 87 -2.36 -7.62 -7.52
CA TRP A 87 -3.39 -7.91 -8.49
C TRP A 87 -3.81 -9.39 -8.47
N VAL A 88 -2.84 -10.30 -8.55
CA VAL A 88 -3.11 -11.73 -8.63
C VAL A 88 -3.55 -12.28 -7.27
N LEU A 89 -2.78 -12.06 -6.21
CA LEU A 89 -3.11 -12.61 -4.89
C LEU A 89 -4.19 -11.80 -4.19
N GLY A 90 -4.06 -10.47 -4.19
CA GLY A 90 -4.97 -9.57 -3.49
C GLY A 90 -6.34 -9.49 -4.15
N PHE A 91 -6.42 -9.33 -5.48
CA PHE A 91 -7.73 -9.28 -6.16
C PHE A 91 -8.20 -10.66 -6.66
N MET A 92 -7.38 -11.39 -7.42
CA MET A 92 -7.87 -12.61 -8.06
C MET A 92 -8.00 -13.80 -7.10
N VAL A 93 -7.10 -13.98 -6.13
CA VAL A 93 -7.17 -15.14 -5.22
C VAL A 93 -7.99 -14.82 -3.97
N LEU A 94 -7.68 -13.73 -3.27
CA LEU A 94 -8.31 -13.40 -1.99
C LEU A 94 -9.84 -13.29 -2.12
N TYR A 95 -10.37 -12.53 -3.09
CA TYR A 95 -11.83 -12.37 -3.23
C TYR A 95 -12.52 -13.63 -3.72
N ASN A 96 -11.84 -14.50 -4.46
CA ASN A 96 -12.40 -15.79 -4.86
C ASN A 96 -12.43 -16.80 -3.70
N VAL A 97 -11.49 -16.72 -2.75
CA VAL A 97 -11.39 -17.67 -1.62
C VAL A 97 -12.15 -17.19 -0.40
N VAL A 98 -11.97 -15.92 -0.02
CA VAL A 98 -12.57 -15.33 1.19
C VAL A 98 -13.96 -14.76 0.92
N GLY A 99 -14.26 -14.43 -0.34
CA GLY A 99 -15.50 -13.75 -0.71
C GLY A 99 -15.55 -12.31 -0.21
N PHE A 100 -16.69 -11.65 -0.46
CA PHE A 100 -16.99 -10.36 0.14
C PHE A 100 -17.83 -10.58 1.39
N PRO A 101 -17.44 -10.04 2.56
CA PRO A 101 -18.24 -10.16 3.77
C PRO A 101 -19.62 -9.51 3.57
N GLU A 102 -20.68 -10.27 3.86
CA GLU A 102 -22.07 -9.82 3.75
C GLU A 102 -22.34 -8.66 4.73
N GLY A 103 -23.05 -7.63 4.27
CA GLY A 103 -23.42 -6.49 5.12
C GLY A 103 -22.31 -5.45 5.34
N ILE A 104 -21.11 -5.63 4.77
CA ILE A 104 -20.00 -4.69 4.99
C ILE A 104 -20.28 -3.32 4.37
N THR A 105 -20.91 -3.29 3.19
CA THR A 105 -21.24 -2.04 2.50
C THR A 105 -22.36 -1.31 3.22
N GLU A 106 -23.37 -2.03 3.71
CA GLU A 106 -24.49 -1.48 4.50
C GLU A 106 -24.00 -0.94 5.84
N THR A 107 -23.15 -1.69 6.54
CA THR A 107 -22.55 -1.27 7.81
C THR A 107 -21.63 -0.06 7.61
N ALA A 108 -20.80 -0.06 6.56
CA ALA A 108 -19.92 1.06 6.25
C ALA A 108 -20.71 2.33 5.89
N LYS A 109 -21.82 2.20 5.13
CA LYS A 109 -22.75 3.30 4.87
C LYS A 109 -23.41 3.82 6.14
N ALA A 110 -23.88 2.93 7.01
CA ALA A 110 -24.50 3.31 8.27
C ALA A 110 -23.52 4.08 9.18
N VAL A 111 -22.27 3.63 9.29
CA VAL A 111 -21.22 4.32 10.06
C VAL A 111 -20.92 5.70 9.47
N LEU A 112 -20.76 5.78 8.14
CA LEU A 112 -20.46 7.04 7.45
C LEU A 112 -21.58 8.07 7.62
N LEU A 113 -22.85 7.64 7.58
CA LEU A 113 -24.02 8.50 7.82
C LEU A 113 -24.23 8.83 9.30
N SER A 114 -23.85 7.93 10.22
CA SER A 114 -23.99 8.14 11.67
C SER A 114 -22.94 9.07 12.28
N ASN A 115 -21.87 9.36 11.54
CA ASN A 115 -20.78 10.22 11.98
C ASN A 115 -20.78 11.52 11.16
N PRO A 116 -21.78 12.41 11.33
CA PRO A 116 -21.74 13.74 10.74
C PRO A 116 -20.56 14.48 11.39
N GLN A 117 -19.43 14.53 10.67
CA GLN A 117 -18.44 15.57 10.88
C GLN A 117 -19.05 16.92 10.54
#